data_AF-N0B7Q0-F1
#
_entry.id   AF-N0B7Q0-F1
#
_cell.length_a   1.000
_cell.length_b   1.000
_cell.length_c   1.000
_cell.angle_alpha   90.00
_cell.angle_beta   90.00
_cell.angle_gamma   90.00
#
_symmetry.space_group_name_H-M   'P 1'
#
loop_
_entity.id
_entity.type
_entity.pdbx_description
1 polymer ?
#
loop_
_entity_poly.entity_id
_entity_poly.type
_entity_poly.pdbx_seq_one_letter_code
_entity_poly.pdbx_strand_id
1 'polypeptide(L)' 'MSVDFSNGHSAMDYAEHQKTYAGFVRFAKIAVLIGALVLVGMKFFLV' A
#
# COMPACT_ATOMS: atom_id res chain seq x y z
N MET A 1 3.38 8.53 6.12
CA MET A 1 3.25 9.50 5.03
C MET A 1 1.79 9.60 4.66
N SER A 2 1.18 10.74 4.91
CA SER A 2 -0.14 11.12 4.38
C SER A 2 0.09 12.07 3.21
N VAL A 3 -0.69 11.91 2.15
CA VAL A 3 -0.73 12.87 1.04
C VAL A 3 -1.49 14.10 1.54
N ASP A 4 -0.97 15.30 1.27
CA ASP A 4 -1.66 16.55 1.60
C ASP A 4 -2.66 16.90 0.50
N PHE A 5 -3.90 17.17 0.91
CA PHE A 5 -5.01 17.51 0.03
C PHE A 5 -5.53 18.94 0.26
N SER A 6 -4.83 19.75 1.07
CA SER A 6 -5.30 21.09 1.46
C SER A 6 -5.34 22.10 0.29
N ASN A 7 -4.55 21.88 -0.76
CA ASN A 7 -4.47 22.75 -1.94
C ASN A 7 -5.17 22.16 -3.18
N GLY A 8 -6.24 21.40 -2.95
CA GLY A 8 -6.99 20.70 -3.97
C GLY A 8 -8.05 21.54 -4.72
N HIS A 9 -8.49 21.06 -5.88
CA HIS A 9 -9.60 21.66 -6.62
C HIS A 9 -10.93 21.36 -5.90
N SER A 10 -11.75 22.37 -5.63
CA SER A 10 -12.95 22.26 -4.77
C SER A 10 -14.02 21.27 -5.25
N ALA A 11 -14.04 20.97 -6.55
CA ALA A 11 -14.94 19.99 -7.15
C ALA A 11 -14.49 18.51 -7.01
N MET A 12 -13.31 18.25 -6.43
CA MET A 12 -12.73 16.91 -6.32
C MET A 12 -13.09 16.25 -4.98
N ASP A 13 -13.55 15.00 -5.04
CA ASP A 13 -13.84 14.21 -3.83
C ASP A 13 -12.55 13.62 -3.25
N TYR A 14 -11.90 14.39 -2.39
CA TYR A 14 -10.68 13.97 -1.70
C TYR A 14 -10.89 12.87 -0.67
N ALA A 15 -12.12 12.62 -0.21
CA ALA A 15 -12.39 11.59 0.78
C ALA A 15 -12.22 10.20 0.17
N GLU A 16 -12.76 9.98 -1.04
CA GLU A 16 -12.64 8.69 -1.72
C GLU A 16 -11.19 8.43 -2.18
N HIS A 17 -10.46 9.47 -2.62
CA HIS A 17 -9.04 9.36 -2.94
C HIS A 17 -8.20 8.95 -1.73
N GLN A 18 -8.43 9.54 -0.57
CA GLN A 18 -7.74 9.18 0.67
C GLN A 18 -7.99 7.74 1.07
N LYS A 19 -9.25 7.30 1.01
CA LYS A 19 -9.66 5.94 1.34
C LYS A 19 -8.98 4.92 0.41
N THR A 20 -9.00 5.18 -0.89
CA THR A 20 -8.39 4.31 -1.89
C THR A 20 -6.87 4.22 -1.71
N TYR A 21 -6.20 5.36 -1.51
CA TYR A 21 -4.76 5.40 -1.28
C TYR A 21 -4.36 4.66 0.01
N ALA A 22 -5.10 4.84 1.10
CA ALA A 22 -4.87 4.12 2.34
C ALA A 22 -5.02 2.59 2.15
N GLY A 23 -6.04 2.17 1.40
CA GLY A 23 -6.24 0.78 1.02
C GLY A 23 -5.08 0.22 0.21
N PHE A 24 -4.65 0.93 -0.82
CA PHE A 24 -3.50 0.57 -1.65
C PHE A 24 -2.21 0.42 -0.82
N VAL A 25 -1.90 1.39 0.05
CA VAL A 25 -0.69 1.33 0.89
C VAL A 25 -0.75 0.15 1.86
N ARG A 26 -1.92 -0.15 2.43
CA ARG A 26 -2.09 -1.33 3.30
C ARG A 26 -1.85 -2.63 2.53
N PHE A 27 -2.43 -2.75 1.34
CA PHE A 27 -2.23 -3.91 0.47
C PHE A 27 -0.76 -4.07 0.07
N ALA A 28 -0.11 -2.99 -0.39
CA ALA A 28 1.29 -3.02 -0.82
C ALA A 28 2.23 -3.51 0.30
N LYS A 29 2.01 -3.05 1.54
CA LYS A 29 2.78 -3.53 2.71
C LYS A 29 2.61 -5.02 2.92
N ILE A 30 1.38 -5.52 2.87
CA ILE A 30 1.09 -6.95 3.04
C ILE A 30 1.73 -7.76 1.90
N ALA A 31 1.60 -7.31 0.66
CA ALA A 31 2.17 -7.97 -0.51
C ALA A 31 3.70 -8.09 -0.43
N VAL A 32 4.39 -7.02 0.00
CA VAL A 32 5.85 -7.04 0.22
C VAL A 32 6.23 -8.03 1.32
N LEU A 33 5.50 -8.05 2.44
CA LEU A 33 5.76 -9.01 3.53
C LEU A 33 5.57 -10.46 3.07
N ILE A 34 4.52 -10.74 2.30
CA ILE A 34 4.28 -12.07 1.73
C ILE A 34 5.40 -12.45 0.77
N GLY A 35 5.81 -11.54 -0.12
CA GLY A 35 6.92 -11.78 -1.03
C GLY A 35 8.22 -12.10 -0.29
N ALA A 36 8.55 -11.35 0.75
CA ALA A 36 9.71 -11.62 1.60
C ALA A 36 9.61 -12.99 2.29
N LEU A 37 8.44 -13.34 2.83
CA LEU A 37 8.19 -14.64 3.47
C LEU A 37 8.40 -15.79 2.47
N VAL A 38 7.90 -15.66 1.25
CA VAL A 38 8.09 -16.67 0.19
C VAL A 38 9.57 -16.84 -0.12
N LEU A 39 10.32 -15.75 -0.30
CA LEU A 39 11.76 -15.83 -0.57
C LEU A 39 12.53 -16.49 0.58
N VAL A 40 12.17 -16.19 1.83
CA VAL A 40 12.74 -16.85 3.01
C VAL A 40 12.38 -18.34 3.02
N GLY A 41 11.12 -18.69 2.73
CA GLY A 41 10.68 -20.09 2.63
C GLY A 41 11.45 -20.85 1.56
N MET A 42 11.60 -20.27 0.36
CA MET A 42 12.40 -20.86 -0.72
C MET A 42 13.83 -21.16 -0.26
N LYS A 43 14.46 -20.25 0.50
CA LYS A 43 15.80 -20.46 1.04
C LYS A 43 15.91 -21.66 2.00
N PHE A 44 14.85 -22.01 2.73
CA PHE A 44 14.90 -23.12 3.68
C PHE A 44 14.42 -24.45 3.09
N PHE A 45 13.56 -24.42 2.07
CA PHE A 45 12.93 -25.62 1.52
C PHE A 45 13.48 -26.05 0.16
N LEU A 46 14.03 -25.13 -0.65
CA LEU A 46 14.49 -25.42 -2.03
C LEU A 46 16.01 -25.37 -2.21
N VAL A 47 16.71 -24.70 -1.29
CA VAL A 47 18.18 -24.58 -1.25
C VAL A 47 18.65 -25.08 0.11
#